data_AF-A0A7V9C6G3-F1
#
_entry.id   AF-A0A7V9C6G3-F1
#
_cell.length_a   1.000
_cell.length_b   1.000
_cell.length_c   1.000
_cell.angle_alpha   90.00
_cell.angle_beta   90.00
_cell.angle_gamma   90.00
#
_symmetry.space_group_name_H-M   'P 1'
#
loop_
_entity.id
_entity.type
_entity.pdbx_description
1 polymer ?
#
loop_
_entity_poly.entity_id
_entity_poly.type
_entity_poly.pdbx_seq_one_letter_code
_entity_poly.pdbx_strand_id
1 'polypeptide(L)'
;MIEQELMTGADIHAFGVEIVFKQLEKDGWMIESADALANVGTEPQIVAQKDDEVAFFVVRTGLYPGRGRFEEGDEAFEMLVRHADAHNASCYFAAVGIANSEGKTEKEMSVPVKGVAFNIEFNGLVKMELSPEAAKPVAAARGSDKEPR
;
A
#
# COMPACT_ATOMS: atom_id res chain seq x y z
N MET A 1 26.72 -26.83 5.15
CA MET A 1 25.27 -26.57 5.02
C MET A 1 25.17 -25.11 4.62
N ILE A 2 24.49 -24.78 3.52
CA ILE A 2 24.24 -23.38 3.17
C ILE A 2 23.08 -22.95 4.05
N GLU A 3 23.34 -22.08 5.02
CA GLU A 3 22.26 -21.42 5.75
C GLU A 3 21.51 -20.53 4.76
N GLN A 4 20.25 -20.85 4.51
CA GLN A 4 19.38 -20.02 3.68
C GLN A 4 18.99 -18.78 4.48
N GLU A 5 19.33 -17.61 3.97
CA GLU A 5 18.94 -16.34 4.58
C GLU A 5 17.45 -16.06 4.29
N LEU A 6 16.69 -15.64 5.29
CA LEU A 6 15.28 -15.32 5.15
C LEU A 6 15.09 -13.81 4.97
N MET A 7 14.07 -13.43 4.20
CA MET A 7 13.62 -12.04 4.11
C MET A 7 13.01 -11.61 5.44
N THR A 8 13.34 -10.39 5.86
CA THR A 8 12.67 -9.70 6.96
C THR A 8 11.32 -9.15 6.50
N GLY A 9 10.49 -8.67 7.45
CA GLY A 9 9.25 -7.97 7.10
C GLY A 9 9.48 -6.73 6.22
N ALA A 10 10.58 -6.00 6.47
CA ALA A 10 10.97 -4.85 5.64
C ALA A 10 11.36 -5.29 4.22
N ASP A 11 12.13 -6.38 4.09
CA ASP A 11 12.49 -6.94 2.78
C ASP A 11 11.23 -7.35 1.99
N ILE A 12 10.25 -7.97 2.67
CA ILE A 12 8.98 -8.41 2.06
C ILE A 12 8.15 -7.20 1.61
N HIS A 13 8.07 -6.16 2.45
CA HIS A 13 7.37 -4.92 2.10
C HIS A 13 8.01 -4.26 0.88
N ALA A 14 9.33 -4.03 0.93
CA ALA A 14 10.09 -3.42 -0.16
C ALA A 14 9.90 -4.17 -1.49
N PHE A 15 9.96 -5.50 -1.44
CA PHE A 15 9.74 -6.34 -2.61
C PHE A 15 8.35 -6.15 -3.23
N GLY A 16 7.31 -6.01 -2.40
CA GLY A 16 5.96 -5.69 -2.92
C GLY A 16 5.85 -4.29 -3.51
N VAL A 17 6.50 -3.28 -2.92
CA VAL A 17 6.55 -1.93 -3.49
C VAL A 17 7.21 -1.96 -4.87
N GLU A 18 8.31 -2.69 -5.04
CA GLU A 18 8.98 -2.87 -6.34
C GLU A 18 8.09 -3.57 -7.38
N ILE A 19 7.30 -4.57 -6.96
CA ILE A 19 6.36 -5.26 -7.84
C ILE A 19 5.31 -4.27 -8.35
N VAL A 20 4.71 -3.49 -7.45
CA VAL A 20 3.69 -2.50 -7.80
C VAL A 20 4.29 -1.42 -8.68
N PHE A 21 5.47 -0.90 -8.36
CA PHE A 21 6.20 0.07 -9.18
C PHE A 21 6.34 -0.43 -10.64
N LYS A 22 6.88 -1.64 -10.83
CA LYS A 22 7.09 -2.21 -12.17
C LYS A 22 5.76 -2.46 -12.90
N GLN A 23 4.69 -2.77 -12.17
CA GLN A 23 3.37 -2.96 -12.76
C GLN A 23 2.77 -1.63 -13.20
N LEU A 24 2.90 -0.57 -12.39
CA LEU A 24 2.46 0.79 -12.72
C LEU A 24 3.18 1.31 -13.98
N GLU A 25 4.49 1.14 -14.09
CA GLU A 25 5.24 1.51 -15.30
C GLU A 25 4.71 0.79 -16.55
N LYS A 26 4.45 -0.52 -16.45
CA LYS A 26 3.88 -1.31 -17.56
C LYS A 26 2.48 -0.85 -17.95
N ASP A 27 1.70 -0.41 -16.96
CA ASP A 27 0.34 0.09 -17.16
C ASP A 27 0.32 1.56 -17.63
N GLY A 28 1.49 2.18 -17.83
CA GLY A 28 1.66 3.51 -18.41
C GLY A 28 1.59 4.66 -17.40
N TRP A 29 1.74 4.38 -16.10
CA TRP A 29 1.88 5.42 -15.08
C TRP A 29 3.29 6.00 -15.10
N MET A 30 3.39 7.33 -14.98
CA MET A 30 4.64 8.04 -14.78
C MET A 30 4.89 8.18 -13.28
N ILE A 31 5.93 7.52 -12.77
CA ILE A 31 6.24 7.57 -11.33
C ILE A 31 6.88 8.92 -10.98
N GLU A 32 6.28 9.66 -10.06
CA GLU A 32 6.82 10.92 -9.53
C GLU A 32 7.72 10.69 -8.32
N SER A 33 7.31 9.76 -7.44
CA SER A 33 8.11 9.32 -6.30
C SER A 33 7.80 7.88 -5.94
N ALA A 34 8.80 7.15 -5.46
CA ALA A 34 8.65 5.81 -4.91
C ALA A 34 9.74 5.58 -3.87
N ASP A 35 9.35 5.10 -2.69
CA ASP A 35 10.28 4.69 -1.66
C ASP A 35 10.00 3.23 -1.26
N ALA A 36 10.78 2.31 -1.82
CA ALA A 36 10.67 0.89 -1.49
C ALA A 36 11.20 0.55 -0.09
N LEU A 37 12.06 1.40 0.49
CA LEU A 37 12.61 1.19 1.84
C LEU A 37 11.78 1.91 2.92
N ALA A 38 10.75 2.66 2.50
CA ALA A 38 9.76 3.21 3.39
C ALA A 38 9.19 2.11 4.29
N ASN A 39 8.95 2.46 5.55
CA ASN A 39 8.20 1.56 6.41
C ASN A 39 6.73 1.53 5.96
N VAL A 40 6.02 0.49 6.36
CA VAL A 40 4.61 0.24 6.01
C VAL A 40 3.70 1.44 6.31
N GLY A 41 3.99 2.24 7.34
CA GLY A 41 3.22 3.43 7.74
C GLY A 41 3.71 4.75 7.14
N THR A 42 4.72 4.72 6.25
CA THR A 42 5.17 5.92 5.52
C THR A 42 4.43 5.94 4.20
N GLU A 43 3.31 6.65 4.19
CA GLU A 43 2.33 6.62 3.10
C GLU A 43 2.18 8.01 2.46
N PRO A 44 1.99 8.07 1.14
CA PRO A 44 1.97 6.93 0.19
C PRO A 44 3.38 6.36 -0.06
N GLN A 45 3.47 5.07 -0.43
CA GLN A 45 4.75 4.47 -0.83
C GLN A 45 5.15 4.85 -2.26
N ILE A 46 4.17 5.08 -3.13
CA ILE A 46 4.37 5.49 -4.53
C ILE A 46 3.39 6.62 -4.86
N VAL A 47 3.88 7.64 -5.56
CA VAL A 47 3.07 8.66 -6.23
C VAL A 47 3.35 8.56 -7.72
N ALA A 48 2.28 8.48 -8.52
CA ALA A 48 2.41 8.43 -9.97
C ALA A 48 1.28 9.20 -10.67
N GLN A 49 1.52 9.58 -11.92
CA GLN A 49 0.58 10.31 -12.75
C GLN A 49 0.23 9.53 -14.02
N LYS A 50 -1.03 9.55 -14.43
CA LYS A 50 -1.51 9.00 -15.70
C LYS A 50 -2.74 9.77 -16.18
N ASP A 51 -2.78 10.16 -17.46
CA ASP A 51 -3.95 10.80 -18.08
C ASP A 51 -4.54 11.97 -17.24
N ASP A 52 -3.66 12.87 -16.77
CA ASP A 52 -3.95 14.00 -15.87
C ASP A 52 -4.42 13.65 -14.45
N GLU A 53 -4.49 12.36 -14.08
CA GLU A 53 -4.74 11.89 -12.72
C GLU A 53 -3.43 11.70 -11.96
N VAL A 54 -3.31 12.33 -10.77
CA VAL A 54 -2.28 11.99 -9.78
C VAL A 54 -2.84 10.94 -8.83
N ALA A 55 -2.06 9.92 -8.52
CA ALA A 55 -2.48 8.81 -7.68
C ALA A 55 -1.44 8.47 -6.62
N PHE A 56 -1.94 8.24 -5.41
CA PHE A 56 -1.22 7.76 -4.24
C PHE A 56 -1.46 6.26 -4.12
N PHE A 57 -0.40 5.47 -4.03
CA PHE A 57 -0.49 4.02 -3.90
C PHE A 57 0.01 3.57 -2.53
N VAL A 58 -0.88 2.86 -1.83
CA VAL A 58 -0.62 2.22 -0.55
C VAL A 58 -0.43 0.73 -0.78
N VAL A 59 0.73 0.21 -0.42
CA VAL A 59 1.12 -1.17 -0.73
C VAL A 59 1.18 -2.01 0.54
N ARG A 60 0.59 -3.21 0.51
CA ARG A 60 0.77 -4.23 1.53
C ARG A 60 1.18 -5.54 0.88
N THR A 61 2.11 -6.23 1.51
CA THR A 61 2.68 -7.49 1.01
C THR A 61 2.53 -8.57 2.06
N GLY A 62 2.07 -9.75 1.64
CA GLY A 62 1.93 -10.93 2.48
C GLY A 62 2.55 -12.15 1.83
N LEU A 63 2.78 -13.18 2.64
CA LEU A 63 3.29 -14.47 2.19
C LEU A 63 2.14 -15.47 1.99
N TYR A 64 2.33 -16.39 1.05
CA TYR A 64 1.44 -17.52 0.85
C TYR A 64 1.07 -18.23 2.17
N PRO A 65 -0.18 -18.65 2.38
CA PRO A 65 -1.32 -18.54 1.46
C PRO A 65 -2.03 -17.18 1.50
N GLY A 66 -1.49 -16.23 2.24
CA GLY A 66 -2.01 -14.88 2.33
C GLY A 66 -1.47 -13.93 1.25
N ARG A 67 -1.98 -12.71 1.34
CA ARG A 67 -1.55 -11.53 0.59
C ARG A 67 -1.55 -10.35 1.55
N GLY A 68 -1.02 -9.21 1.11
CA GLY A 68 -1.14 -7.96 1.85
C GLY A 68 -2.58 -7.67 2.24
N ARG A 69 -2.78 -7.30 3.50
CA ARG A 69 -4.08 -6.87 4.04
C ARG A 69 -3.94 -5.50 4.62
N PHE A 70 -5.02 -4.75 4.56
CA PHE A 70 -5.17 -3.50 5.28
C PHE A 70 -5.80 -3.83 6.64
N GLU A 71 -5.03 -3.68 7.72
CA GLU A 71 -5.41 -4.08 9.08
C GLU A 71 -5.38 -2.89 10.06
N GLU A 72 -5.03 -1.71 9.57
CA GLU A 72 -4.86 -0.46 10.33
C GLU A 72 -6.21 0.18 10.74
N GLY A 73 -7.32 -0.32 10.18
CA GLY A 73 -8.68 0.07 10.54
C GLY A 73 -9.21 1.29 9.80
N ASP A 74 -10.49 1.59 10.04
CA ASP A 74 -11.24 2.60 9.27
C ASP A 74 -10.64 4.02 9.41
N GLU A 75 -10.12 4.38 10.59
CA GLU A 75 -9.50 5.70 10.80
C GLU A 75 -8.27 5.92 9.90
N ALA A 76 -7.40 4.91 9.79
CA ALA A 76 -6.25 4.96 8.89
C ALA A 76 -6.69 5.04 7.42
N PHE A 77 -7.72 4.26 7.05
CA PHE A 77 -8.32 4.33 5.72
C PHE A 77 -8.83 5.75 5.41
N GLU A 78 -9.58 6.37 6.33
CA GLU A 78 -10.10 7.73 6.14
C GLU A 78 -8.97 8.76 6.01
N MET A 79 -7.94 8.67 6.85
CA MET A 79 -6.80 9.58 6.79
C MET A 79 -6.08 9.51 5.44
N LEU A 80 -5.86 8.30 4.92
CA LEU A 80 -5.22 8.08 3.62
C LEU A 80 -6.03 8.69 2.47
N VAL A 81 -7.35 8.45 2.45
CA VAL A 81 -8.21 9.00 1.41
C VAL A 81 -8.27 10.53 1.49
N ARG A 82 -8.42 11.09 2.70
CA ARG A 82 -8.42 12.56 2.90
C ARG A 82 -7.07 13.20 2.56
N HIS A 83 -5.96 12.52 2.83
CA HIS A 83 -4.63 12.99 2.47
C HIS A 83 -4.49 13.06 0.94
N ALA A 84 -4.91 12.03 0.20
CA ALA A 84 -4.91 12.07 -1.26
C ALA A 84 -5.83 13.18 -1.81
N ASP A 85 -7.05 13.30 -1.28
CA ASP A 85 -8.02 14.34 -1.68
C ASP A 85 -7.48 15.77 -1.47
N ALA A 86 -6.81 16.02 -0.35
CA ALA A 86 -6.17 17.31 -0.06
C ALA A 86 -5.09 17.70 -1.10
N HIS A 87 -4.55 16.71 -1.81
CA HIS A 87 -3.56 16.88 -2.89
C HIS A 87 -4.19 16.77 -4.29
N ASN A 88 -5.52 16.71 -4.42
CA ASN A 88 -6.24 16.41 -5.66
C ASN A 88 -5.77 15.10 -6.32
N ALA A 89 -5.41 14.11 -5.49
CA ALA A 89 -4.97 12.80 -5.92
C ALA A 89 -6.01 11.73 -5.58
N SER A 90 -6.04 10.66 -6.37
CA SER A 90 -6.76 9.43 -6.02
C SER A 90 -5.92 8.59 -5.04
N CYS A 91 -6.57 7.87 -4.13
CA CYS A 91 -5.91 6.89 -3.27
C CYS A 91 -6.21 5.46 -3.77
N TYR A 92 -5.16 4.65 -3.97
CA TYR A 92 -5.28 3.26 -4.39
C TYR A 92 -4.55 2.34 -3.41
N PHE A 93 -5.16 1.19 -3.14
CA PHE A 93 -4.59 0.11 -2.36
C PHE A 93 -4.13 -1.03 -3.27
N ALA A 94 -2.93 -1.54 -3.02
CA ALA A 94 -2.34 -2.67 -3.70
C ALA A 94 -2.03 -3.80 -2.69
N ALA A 95 -2.76 -4.91 -2.80
CA ALA A 95 -2.50 -6.13 -2.05
C ALA A 95 -1.64 -7.10 -2.87
N VAL A 96 -0.42 -7.37 -2.40
CA VAL A 96 0.52 -8.28 -3.04
C VAL A 96 0.69 -9.54 -2.20
N GLY A 97 0.56 -10.71 -2.82
CA GLY A 97 0.95 -12.00 -2.25
C GLY A 97 2.23 -12.49 -2.93
N ILE A 98 3.16 -13.01 -2.15
CA ILE A 98 4.37 -13.65 -2.67
C ILE A 98 4.50 -15.08 -2.14
N ALA A 99 4.87 -16.00 -3.02
CA ALA A 99 5.07 -17.41 -2.68
C ALA A 99 6.45 -17.86 -3.16
N ASN A 100 7.21 -18.54 -2.32
CA ASN A 100 8.51 -19.08 -2.70
C ASN A 100 8.36 -20.07 -3.85
N SER A 101 9.02 -19.80 -4.99
CA SER A 101 8.86 -20.60 -6.20
C SER A 101 9.51 -21.99 -6.13
N GLU A 102 10.44 -22.21 -5.19
CA GLU A 102 11.09 -23.51 -4.97
C GLU A 102 10.27 -24.43 -4.06
N GLY A 103 9.25 -23.88 -3.36
CA GLY A 103 8.41 -24.63 -2.46
C GLY A 103 7.51 -25.62 -3.19
N LYS A 104 7.51 -26.87 -2.75
CA LYS A 104 6.66 -27.96 -3.29
C LYS A 104 5.44 -28.23 -2.40
N THR A 105 5.48 -27.73 -1.17
CA THR A 105 4.37 -27.80 -0.22
C THR A 105 3.92 -26.40 0.18
N GLU A 106 2.68 -26.26 0.67
CA GLU A 106 2.14 -24.99 1.17
C GLU A 106 3.06 -24.34 2.22
N LYS A 107 3.62 -25.16 3.10
CA LYS A 107 4.56 -24.70 4.12
C LYS A 107 5.82 -24.14 3.50
N GLU A 108 6.40 -24.80 2.49
CA GLU A 108 7.62 -24.32 1.83
C GLU A 108 7.35 -23.04 1.01
N MET A 109 6.20 -22.95 0.34
CA MET A 109 5.78 -21.75 -0.40
C MET A 109 5.65 -20.52 0.51
N SER A 110 5.35 -20.71 1.81
CA SER A 110 5.27 -19.64 2.81
C SER A 110 6.64 -19.15 3.35
N VAL A 111 7.75 -19.79 2.98
CA VAL A 111 9.08 -19.45 3.52
C VAL A 111 9.80 -18.45 2.61
N PRO A 112 10.06 -17.21 3.05
CA PRO A 112 10.63 -16.18 2.19
C PRO A 112 12.15 -16.27 2.13
N VAL A 113 12.68 -17.19 1.33
CA VAL A 113 14.13 -17.35 1.18
C VAL A 113 14.70 -16.25 0.30
N LYS A 114 15.83 -15.64 0.68
CA LYS A 114 16.53 -14.66 -0.16
C LYS A 114 17.24 -15.36 -1.33
N GLY A 115 17.29 -14.67 -2.47
CA GLY A 115 18.01 -15.13 -3.65
C GLY A 115 17.28 -16.16 -4.51
N VAL A 116 16.05 -16.55 -4.15
CA VAL A 116 15.18 -17.38 -4.98
C VAL A 116 14.10 -16.52 -5.66
N ALA A 117 13.51 -17.06 -6.72
CA ALA A 117 12.37 -16.41 -7.36
C ALA A 117 11.09 -16.60 -6.52
N PHE A 118 10.14 -15.68 -6.69
CA PHE A 118 8.82 -15.74 -6.06
C PHE A 118 7.73 -15.74 -7.13
N ASN A 119 6.71 -16.56 -6.93
CA ASN A 119 5.44 -16.44 -7.63
C ASN A 119 4.64 -15.29 -7.01
N ILE A 120 4.10 -14.42 -7.85
CA ILE A 120 3.40 -13.21 -7.42
C ILE A 120 1.90 -13.36 -7.64
N GLU A 121 1.12 -13.10 -6.61
CA GLU A 121 -0.33 -12.91 -6.68
C GLU A 121 -0.64 -11.42 -6.52
N PHE A 122 -1.07 -10.78 -7.60
CA PHE A 122 -1.48 -9.37 -7.61
C PHE A 122 -2.77 -9.21 -8.40
N ASN A 123 -3.85 -8.83 -7.71
CA ASN A 123 -5.20 -8.74 -8.30
C ASN A 123 -5.55 -7.33 -8.79
N GLY A 124 -4.54 -6.47 -8.98
CA GLY A 124 -4.72 -5.09 -9.42
C GLY A 124 -4.90 -4.10 -8.27
N LEU A 125 -5.28 -2.89 -8.65
CA LEU A 125 -5.41 -1.73 -7.78
C LEU A 125 -6.87 -1.56 -7.33
N VAL A 126 -7.08 -1.35 -6.04
CA VAL A 126 -8.40 -1.05 -5.47
C VAL A 126 -8.45 0.42 -5.12
N LYS A 127 -9.35 1.18 -5.73
CA LYS A 127 -9.53 2.59 -5.38
C LYS A 127 -10.15 2.70 -3.99
N MET A 128 -9.55 3.51 -3.13
CA MET A 128 -10.02 3.82 -1.78
C MET A 128 -10.84 5.11 -1.86
N GLU A 129 -12.13 5.03 -1.55
CA GLU A 129 -13.04 6.17 -1.57
C GLU A 129 -13.93 6.16 -0.32
N LEU A 130 -14.22 7.35 0.21
CA LEU A 130 -15.19 7.51 1.28
C LEU A 130 -16.60 7.57 0.69
N SER A 131 -17.55 6.95 1.38
CA SER A 131 -18.98 7.18 1.09
C SER A 131 -19.28 8.69 1.19
N PRO A 132 -20.16 9.24 0.33
CA PRO A 132 -20.56 10.66 0.38
C PRO A 132 -21.06 11.12 1.75
N GLU A 133 -21.52 10.20 2.60
CA GLU A 133 -21.98 10.50 3.96
C GLU A 133 -20.83 10.73 4.97
N ALA A 134 -19.69 10.07 4.77
CA ALA A 134 -18.47 10.18 5.60
C ALA A 134 -17.57 11.37 5.20
N ALA A 135 -17.78 11.93 4.00
CA ALA A 135 -17.01 13.07 3.48
C ALA A 135 -17.33 14.41 4.19
N LYS A 136 -18.33 14.48 5.08
CA LYS A 136 -18.63 15.72 5.82
C LYS A 136 -17.45 16.09 6.72
N PRO A 137 -16.94 17.33 6.66
CA PRO A 137 -15.91 17.76 7.59
C PRO A 137 -16.45 17.67 9.01
N VAL A 138 -15.66 17.09 9.92
CA VAL A 138 -15.85 17.26 11.36
C VAL A 138 -15.89 18.76 11.60
N ALA A 139 -17.09 19.30 11.78
CA ALA A 139 -17.29 20.73 11.97
C ALA A 139 -16.40 21.17 13.13
N ALA A 140 -15.41 22.02 12.83
CA ALA A 140 -14.60 22.67 13.84
C ALA A 140 -15.54 23.32 14.85
N ALA A 141 -15.57 22.80 16.08
CA ALA A 141 -16.27 23.40 17.20
C ALA A 141 -15.59 24.73 17.53
N ARG A 142 -15.89 25.79 16.77
CA ARG A 142 -15.66 27.17 17.18
C ARG A 142 -16.77 27.53 18.16
N GLY A 143 -16.59 27.09 19.40
CA GLY A 143 -17.27 27.66 20.56
C GLY A 143 -16.91 29.13 20.64
N SER A 144 -17.82 29.96 20.14
CA SER A 144 -17.78 31.41 20.30
C SER A 144 -18.26 31.70 21.72
N ASP A 145 -17.36 31.70 22.70
CA ASP A 145 -17.71 32.24 24.02
C ASP A 145 -17.71 33.76 23.91
N LYS A 146 -18.92 34.27 23.71
CA LYS A 146 -19.31 35.65 23.96
C LYS A 146 -19.05 35.94 25.43
N GLU A 147 -18.20 36.92 25.65
CA GLU A 147 -18.20 37.76 26.84
C GLU A 147 -19.58 38.41 27.02
N PRO A 148 -20.11 38.47 28.25
CA PRO A 148 -21.01 39.56 28.59
C PRO A 148 -20.67 40.20 29.95
N ARG A 149 -20.28 41.48 29.84
CA ARG A 149 -20.47 42.61 30.78
C ARG A 149 -19.77 42.60 32.14
#